data_AF-A0A7Y3DT11-F1
#
_entry.id   AF-A0A7Y3DT11-F1
#
_cell.length_a   1.000
_cell.length_b   1.000
_cell.length_c   1.000
_cell.angle_alpha   90.00
_cell.angle_beta   90.00
_cell.angle_gamma   90.00
#
_symmetry.space_group_name_H-M   'P 1'
#
loop_
_entity.id
_entity.type
_entity.pdbx_description
1 polymer ?
#
loop_
_entity_poly.entity_id
_entity_poly.type
_entity_poly.pdbx_seq_one_letter_code
_entity_poly.pdbx_strand_id
1 'polypeptide(L)' 'MSEFEPTIVAFFCNWCTYTAADLAGTSRLSYPPNIKIIRVMCSGMIDPKYVIKAML' A
#
# COMPACT_ATOMS: atom_id res chain seq x y z
N MET A 1 12.74 -16.66 -19.20
CA MET A 1 12.34 -16.66 -17.78
C MET A 1 11.51 -15.42 -17.59
N SER A 2 10.24 -15.51 -17.17
CA SER A 2 9.47 -14.32 -16.82
C SER A 2 10.17 -13.62 -15.66
N GLU A 3 10.47 -12.33 -15.80
CA GLU A 3 11.01 -11.53 -14.70
C GLU A 3 10.06 -11.60 -13.50
N PHE A 4 10.64 -11.74 -12.31
CA PHE A 4 9.88 -11.75 -11.08
C PHE A 4 9.38 -10.34 -10.77
N GLU A 5 8.06 -10.13 -10.81
CA GLU A 5 7.43 -8.89 -10.37
C GLU A 5 6.96 -9.03 -8.91
N PRO A 6 7.59 -8.34 -7.95
CA PRO A 6 7.26 -8.51 -6.54
C PRO A 6 5.89 -7.89 -6.23
N THR A 7 4.99 -8.64 -5.61
CA THR A 7 3.76 -8.06 -5.05
C THR A 7 4.05 -7.38 -3.72
N ILE A 8 3.76 -6.08 -3.63
CA ILE A 8 3.99 -5.26 -2.42
C ILE A 8 2.65 -4.99 -1.76
N VAL A 9 2.51 -5.33 -0.48
CA VAL A 9 1.33 -4.96 0.32
C VAL A 9 1.66 -3.73 1.15
N ALA A 10 0.83 -2.69 1.06
CA ALA A 10 1.04 -1.43 1.78
C ALA A 10 -0.19 -1.06 2.63
N PHE A 11 0.03 -0.71 3.90
CA PHE A 11 -1.04 -0.28 4.81
C PHE A 11 -1.07 1.25 4.89
N PHE A 12 -2.13 1.87 4.37
CA PHE A 12 -2.25 3.33 4.33
C PHE A 12 -3.30 3.81 5.32
N CYS A 13 -2.93 4.82 6.12
CA CYS A 13 -3.90 5.49 6.97
C CYS A 13 -4.86 6.33 6.13
N ASN A 14 -6.12 6.35 6.54
CA ASN A 14 -7.19 7.02 5.82
C ASN A 14 -6.98 8.54 5.69
N TRP A 15 -6.36 9.16 6.70
CA TRP A 15 -6.30 10.62 6.81
C TRP A 15 -5.14 11.26 6.04
N CYS A 16 -3.94 10.66 6.09
CA CYS A 16 -2.73 11.28 5.53
C CYS A 16 -2.17 10.51 4.33
N THR A 17 -1.95 9.20 4.45
CA THR A 17 -1.25 8.44 3.40
C THR A 17 -2.18 8.07 2.25
N TYR A 18 -3.43 7.68 2.56
CA TYR A 18 -4.41 7.34 1.53
C TYR A 18 -4.79 8.57 0.69
N THR A 19 -4.96 9.73 1.32
CA THR A 19 -5.19 11.01 0.63
C THR A 19 -3.99 11.44 -0.21
N ALA A 20 -2.76 11.19 0.24
CA ALA A 20 -1.56 11.41 -0.58
C ALA A 20 -1.50 10.47 -1.80
N ALA A 21 -1.97 9.23 -1.65
CA ALA A 21 -2.08 8.29 -2.78
C ALA A 21 -3.13 8.75 -3.80
N ASP A 22 -4.28 9.24 -3.33
CA ASP A 22 -5.29 9.87 -4.20
C ASP A 22 -4.71 11.10 -4.91
N LEU A 23 -3.94 11.95 -4.21
CA LEU A 23 -3.25 13.10 -4.79
C LEU A 23 -2.24 12.67 -5.87
N ALA A 24 -1.46 11.62 -5.63
CA ALA A 24 -0.54 11.08 -6.64
C ALA A 24 -1.27 10.62 -7.90
N GLY A 25 -2.46 10.01 -7.74
CA GLY A 25 -3.35 9.64 -8.84
C GLY A 25 -3.87 10.86 -9.60
N THR A 26 -4.38 11.89 -8.91
CA THR A 26 -4.85 13.13 -9.55
C THR A 26 -3.73 13.89 -10.26
N SER A 27 -2.51 13.81 -9.72
CA SER A 27 -1.29 14.41 -10.29
C SER A 27 -0.67 13.56 -11.40
N ARG A 28 -1.27 12.41 -11.74
CA ARG A 28 -0.82 11.47 -12.77
C ARG A 28 0.63 11.02 -12.59
N LEU A 29 1.06 10.86 -11.34
CA LEU A 29 2.39 10.33 -11.04
C LEU A 29 2.42 8.85 -11.42
N SER A 30 3.35 8.49 -12.32
CA SER A 30 3.53 7.10 -12.73
C SER A 30 4.34 6.34 -11.67
N TYR A 31 3.86 5.16 -11.32
CA TYR A 31 4.53 4.23 -10.42
C TYR A 31 4.27 2.79 -10.90
N PRO A 32 5.10 1.81 -10.50
CA PRO A 32 4.88 0.42 -10.86
C PRO A 32 3.56 -0.14 -10.27
N PRO A 33 2.80 -0.96 -11.00
CA PRO A 33 1.47 -1.43 -10.59
C PRO A 33 1.52 -2.54 -9.50
N ASN A 34 2.69 -2.82 -8.96
CA ASN A 34 2.94 -3.98 -8.12
C ASN A 34 2.55 -3.77 -6.65
N ILE A 35 2.09 -2.56 -6.28
CA ILE A 35 1.63 -2.20 -4.94
C ILE A 35 0.11 -2.40 -4.77
N LYS A 36 -0.28 -3.07 -3.68
CA LYS A 36 -1.67 -3.28 -3.27
C LYS A 36 -1.92 -2.57 -1.95
N ILE A 37 -2.79 -1.56 -1.99
CA ILE A 37 -3.07 -0.69 -0.85
C ILE A 37 -4.20 -1.28 0.00
N ILE A 38 -3.95 -1.42 1.30
CA ILE A 38 -4.94 -1.75 2.33
C ILE A 38 -5.20 -0.48 3.15
N ARG A 39 -6.45 0.01 3.11
CA ARG A 39 -6.85 1.20 3.86
C ARG A 39 -7.17 0.85 5.31
N VAL A 40 -6.56 1.58 6.25
CA VAL A 40 -6.83 1.51 7.69
C VAL A 40 -7.18 2.90 8.22
N MET A 41 -7.89 3.00 9.35
CA MET A 41 -8.29 4.31 9.88
C MET A 41 -7.09 5.13 10.42
N CYS A 42 -6.11 4.46 11.02
CA CYS A 42 -4.88 5.07 11.49
C CYS A 42 -3.75 4.04 11.41
N SER A 43 -2.50 4.47 11.26
CA SER A 43 -1.32 3.58 11.29
C SER A 43 -1.21 2.82 12.62
N GLY A 44 -1.68 3.40 13.72
CA GLY A 44 -1.72 2.73 15.03
C GLY A 44 -2.67 1.53 15.13
N MET A 45 -3.54 1.30 14.14
CA MET A 45 -4.41 0.12 14.09
C MET A 45 -3.68 -1.15 13.63
N ILE A 46 -2.47 -1.00 13.06
CA ILE A 46 -1.74 -2.10 12.43
C ILE A 46 -1.08 -2.95 13.52
N ASP A 47 -1.69 -4.11 13.80
CA ASP A 47 -1.08 -5.16 14.62
C ASP A 47 0.02 -5.90 13.82
N PRO A 48 1.17 -6.25 14.44
CA PRO A 48 2.23 -7.01 13.79
C PRO A 48 1.78 -8.29 13.09
N LYS A 49 0.69 -8.93 13.54
CA LYS A 49 0.10 -10.12 12.90
C LYS A 49 -0.31 -9.86 11.45
N TYR A 50 -0.77 -8.65 11.12
CA TYR A 50 -1.14 -8.30 9.74
C TYR A 50 0.09 -8.21 8.83
N VAL A 51 1.21 -7.73 9.35
CA VAL A 51 2.48 -7.65 8.60
C VAL A 51 3.01 -9.05 8.30
N ILE A 52 3.01 -9.93 9.30
CA ILE A 52 3.42 -11.33 9.12
C ILE A 52 2.49 -12.05 8.13
N LYS A 53 1.18 -11.84 8.24
CA LYS A 53 0.19 -12.42 7.31
C LYS A 53 0.38 -11.94 5.87
N ALA A 54 0.93 -10.74 5.66
CA ALA A 54 1.21 -10.23 4.32
C ALA A 54 2.42 -10.93 3.64
N MET A 55 3.22 -11.69 4.40
CA MET A 55 4.37 -12.45 3.89
C MET A 55 4.05 -13.93 3.61
N LEU A 56 2.86 -14.39 3.99
CA LEU A 56 2.36 -15.75 3.75
C LEU A 56 1.57 -15.82 2.45
#